data_AF-A0A7J3A2D0-F1
#
_entry.id   AF-A0A7J3A2D0-F1
#
_cell.length_a   1.000
_cell.length_b   1.000
_cell.length_c   1.000
_cell.angle_alpha   90.00
_cell.angle_beta   90.00
_cell.angle_gamma   90.00
#
_symmetry.space_group_name_H-M   'P 1'
#
loop_
_entity.id
_entity.type
_entity.pdbx_description
1 polymer ?
#
loop_
_entity_poly.entity_id
_entity_poly.type
_entity_poly.pdbx_seq_one_letter_code
_entity_poly.pdbx_strand_id
1 'polypeptide(L)'
;MFVIIYALPNSPPYIYFRYVFGSVFVLYLPGSSLIELLYPKPEKLSQLERLALSIGLSLALVPLVGLILNYTPWGIRLDPIFAALSLLTIGLACGAVYRKFIIFKLKIHAAAR
;
A
#
# COMPACT_ATOMS: atom_id res chain seq x y z
N MET A 1 -3.00 7.75 -8.24
CA MET A 1 -2.55 8.54 -7.07
C MET A 1 -1.53 9.61 -7.44
N PHE A 2 -0.38 9.26 -8.04
CA PHE A 2 0.60 10.23 -8.55
C PHE A 2 0.00 11.32 -9.43
N VAL A 3 -0.90 10.95 -10.34
CA VAL A 3 -1.59 11.89 -11.23
C VAL A 3 -2.44 12.90 -10.45
N ILE A 4 -3.07 12.52 -9.34
CA ILE A 4 -3.91 13.44 -8.54
C ILE A 4 -3.04 14.44 -7.79
N ILE A 5 -1.86 14.04 -7.33
CA ILE A 5 -0.95 14.91 -6.57
C ILE A 5 -0.27 15.95 -7.47
N TYR A 6 0.08 15.57 -8.70
CA TYR A 6 0.79 16.45 -9.64
C TYR A 6 -0.12 17.17 -10.64
N ALA A 7 -1.31 16.64 -10.94
CA ALA A 7 -2.22 17.23 -11.93
C ALA A 7 -3.32 18.11 -11.30
N LEU A 8 -3.62 18.01 -9.99
CA LEU A 8 -4.57 18.94 -9.35
C LEU A 8 -3.89 20.28 -9.05
N PRO A 9 -4.48 21.42 -9.44
CA PRO A 9 -3.97 22.74 -9.08
C PRO A 9 -3.97 22.93 -7.55
N ASN A 10 -2.92 23.56 -7.00
CA ASN A 10 -2.86 24.00 -5.58
C ASN A 10 -3.78 25.21 -5.32
N SER A 11 -5.03 25.15 -5.76
CA SER A 11 -6.04 26.19 -5.51
C SER A 11 -7.22 25.62 -4.73
N PRO A 12 -7.78 26.34 -3.73
CA PRO A 12 -9.04 25.96 -3.11
C PRO A 12 -10.12 25.84 -4.19
N PRO A 13 -10.97 24.80 -4.20
CA PRO A 13 -11.22 23.81 -3.14
C PRO A 13 -10.45 22.47 -3.29
N TYR A 14 -9.66 22.29 -4.34
CA TYR A 14 -9.03 21.01 -4.70
C TYR A 14 -8.00 20.50 -3.68
N ILE A 15 -7.43 21.41 -2.88
CA ILE A 15 -6.43 21.08 -1.87
C ILE A 15 -7.00 20.20 -0.74
N TYR A 16 -8.27 20.37 -0.39
CA TYR A 16 -8.93 19.58 0.66
C TYR A 16 -9.08 18.11 0.25
N PHE A 17 -9.44 17.87 -1.01
CA PHE A 17 -9.48 16.51 -1.56
C PHE A 17 -8.11 15.85 -1.52
N ARG A 18 -7.04 16.58 -1.84
CA ARG A 18 -5.67 16.06 -1.80
C ARG A 18 -5.27 15.61 -0.39
N TYR A 19 -5.64 16.35 0.66
CA TYR A 19 -5.38 15.93 2.03
C TYR A 19 -6.15 14.67 2.42
N VAL A 20 -7.45 14.60 2.11
CA VAL A 20 -8.26 13.42 2.44
C VAL A 20 -7.72 12.17 1.71
N PHE A 21 -7.53 12.25 0.39
CA PHE A 21 -7.02 11.12 -0.38
C PHE A 21 -5.58 10.75 -0.01
N GLY A 22 -4.72 11.75 0.23
CA GLY A 22 -3.34 11.53 0.66
C GLY A 22 -3.26 10.82 2.00
N SER A 23 -4.10 11.22 2.96
CA SER A 23 -4.18 10.58 4.27
C SER A 23 -4.62 9.13 4.16
N VAL A 24 -5.70 8.86 3.42
CA VAL A 24 -6.19 7.49 3.21
C VAL A 24 -5.13 6.62 2.54
N PHE A 25 -4.39 7.16 1.59
CA PHE A 25 -3.30 6.42 0.95
C PHE A 25 -2.18 6.06 1.90
N VAL A 26 -1.67 7.04 2.64
CA VAL A 26 -0.58 6.81 3.59
C VAL A 26 -1.02 5.86 4.71
N LEU A 27 -2.27 5.96 5.17
CA LEU A 27 -2.77 5.20 6.32
C LEU A 27 -3.34 3.82 5.99
N TYR A 28 -3.63 3.51 4.72
CA TYR A 28 -4.30 2.25 4.37
C TYR A 28 -3.62 1.48 3.24
N LEU A 29 -3.14 2.13 2.18
CA LEU A 29 -2.69 1.44 0.96
C LEU A 29 -1.42 0.58 1.13
N PRO A 30 -0.35 1.03 1.81
CA PRO A 30 0.83 0.19 1.96
C PRO A 30 0.57 -0.98 2.92
N GLY A 31 -0.19 -0.75 4.00
CA GLY A 31 -0.56 -1.80 4.95
C GLY A 31 -1.52 -2.85 4.38
N SER A 32 -2.52 -2.45 3.58
CA SER A 32 -3.42 -3.38 2.89
C SER A 32 -2.69 -4.24 1.86
N SER A 33 -1.80 -3.65 1.07
CA SER A 33 -0.97 -4.38 0.09
C SER A 33 -0.06 -5.41 0.78
N LEU A 34 0.50 -5.06 1.95
CA LEU A 34 1.30 -6.00 2.73
C LEU A 34 0.46 -7.18 3.26
N ILE A 35 -0.77 -6.94 3.70
CA ILE A 35 -1.66 -8.03 4.15
C ILE A 35 -2.08 -8.92 3.00
N GLU A 36 -2.40 -8.36 1.83
CA GLU A 36 -2.69 -9.19 0.65
C GLU A 36 -1.48 -10.05 0.27
N LEU A 37 -0.27 -9.53 0.41
CA LEU A 37 0.95 -10.30 0.21
C LEU A 37 1.13 -11.39 1.27
N LEU A 38 0.98 -11.07 2.58
CA LEU A 38 1.23 -12.01 3.69
C LEU A 38 0.13 -13.08 3.82
N TYR A 39 -1.13 -12.67 3.70
CA TYR A 39 -2.34 -13.48 3.88
C TYR A 39 -3.25 -13.42 2.64
N PRO A 40 -2.84 -14.07 1.53
CA PRO A 40 -3.61 -14.07 0.29
C PRO A 40 -4.93 -14.84 0.37
N LYS A 41 -5.10 -15.69 1.40
CA LYS A 41 -6.31 -16.51 1.59
C LYS A 41 -7.34 -15.75 2.45
N PRO A 42 -8.61 -15.62 2.00
CA PRO A 42 -9.66 -14.95 2.77
C PRO A 42 -10.07 -15.72 4.04
N GLU A 43 -9.85 -17.03 4.09
CA GLU A 43 -10.30 -17.91 5.18
C GLU A 43 -9.51 -17.73 6.50
N LYS A 44 -8.37 -17.01 6.49
CA LYS A 44 -7.50 -16.89 7.66
C LYS A 44 -7.78 -15.69 8.57
N LEU A 45 -8.48 -14.66 8.08
CA LEU A 45 -8.71 -13.41 8.80
C LEU A 45 -10.11 -12.89 8.46
N SER A 46 -10.87 -12.50 9.49
CA SER A 46 -12.13 -11.79 9.30
C SER A 46 -11.88 -10.44 8.59
N GLN A 47 -12.91 -9.89 7.95
CA GLN A 47 -12.81 -8.58 7.29
C GLN A 47 -12.38 -7.47 8.26
N LEU A 48 -12.83 -7.53 9.52
CA LEU A 48 -12.53 -6.54 10.54
C LEU A 48 -11.08 -6.63 11.02
N GLU A 49 -10.56 -7.85 11.23
CA GLU A 49 -9.15 -8.09 11.54
C GLU A 49 -8.24 -7.67 10.40
N ARG A 50 -8.62 -7.96 9.16
CA ARG A 50 -7.88 -7.52 7.96
C ARG A 50 -7.77 -6.00 7.91
N LEU A 51 -8.86 -5.30 8.22
CA LEU A 51 -8.88 -3.83 8.25
C LEU A 51 -8.01 -3.29 9.40
N ALA A 52 -8.17 -3.80 10.61
CA ALA A 52 -7.39 -3.39 11.77
C ALA A 52 -5.88 -3.62 11.57
N LEU A 53 -5.48 -4.80 11.08
CA LEU A 53 -4.09 -5.11 10.79
C LEU A 53 -3.55 -4.25 9.64
N SER A 54 -4.36 -3.92 8.63
CA SER A 54 -3.89 -3.10 7.50
C SER A 54 -3.54 -1.69 7.97
N ILE A 55 -4.35 -1.10 8.85
CA ILE A 55 -4.08 0.21 9.44
C ILE A 55 -2.85 0.13 10.34
N GLY A 56 -2.76 -0.89 11.20
CA GLY A 56 -1.60 -1.09 12.08
C GLY A 56 -0.28 -1.25 11.32
N LEU A 57 -0.28 -2.03 10.24
CA LEU A 57 0.89 -2.21 9.38
C LEU A 57 1.24 -0.94 8.61
N SER A 58 0.25 -0.16 8.17
CA SER A 58 0.50 1.14 7.53
C SER A 58 1.17 2.11 8.49
N LEU A 59 0.67 2.18 9.73
CA LEU A 59 1.25 3.01 10.80
C LEU A 59 2.67 2.58 11.19
N ALA A 60 3.03 1.30 11.04
CA ALA A 60 4.40 0.84 11.24
C ALA A 60 5.29 1.14 10.01
N LEU A 61 4.77 0.93 8.79
CA LEU A 61 5.51 1.10 7.55
C LEU A 61 5.84 2.55 7.24
N VAL A 62 4.89 3.46 7.42
CA VAL A 62 5.06 4.87 7.01
C VAL A 62 6.22 5.56 7.76
N PRO A 63 6.32 5.50 9.10
CA PRO A 63 7.45 6.06 9.82
C PRO A 63 8.76 5.35 9.49
N LEU A 64 8.73 4.03 9.29
CA LEU A 64 9.92 3.26 8.92
C LEU A 64 10.47 3.71 7.56
N VAL A 65 9.60 3.88 6.56
CA VAL A 65 9.96 4.42 5.25
C VAL A 65 10.46 5.87 5.37
N GLY A 66 9.81 6.68 6.20
CA GLY A 66 10.27 8.05 6.49
C GLY A 66 11.67 8.09 7.12
N LEU A 67 11.97 7.17 8.04
CA LEU A 67 13.28 6.98 8.65
C LEU A 67 14.32 6.55 7.61
N ILE A 68 14.02 5.55 6.78
CA ILE A 68 14.93 5.11 5.71
C ILE A 68 15.24 6.26 4.75
N LEU A 69 14.22 7.03 4.38
CA LEU A 69 14.37 8.21 3.52
C LEU A 69 15.15 9.34 4.19
N ASN A 70 15.13 9.46 5.52
CA ASN A 70 15.95 10.43 6.23
C ASN A 70 17.46 10.18 6.02
N TYR A 71 17.87 8.92 5.82
CA TYR A 71 19.25 8.56 5.46
C TYR A 71 19.55 8.73 3.97
N THR A 72 18.56 9.02 3.12
CA THR A 72 18.79 9.33 1.70
C THR A 72 19.03 10.82 1.49
N PRO A 73 19.82 11.21 0.46
CA PRO A 73 20.14 12.62 0.18
C PRO A 73 18.90 13.49 -0.13
N TRP A 74 17.73 12.88 -0.36
CA TRP A 74 16.46 13.58 -0.57
C TRP A 74 15.80 14.11 0.72
N GLY A 75 16.16 13.57 1.89
CA GLY A 75 15.64 13.99 3.20
C GLY A 75 14.15 13.68 3.46
N ILE A 76 13.61 14.19 4.57
CA ILE A 76 12.18 14.05 4.95
C ILE A 76 11.36 15.11 4.22
N ARG A 77 11.14 14.91 2.91
CA ARG A 77 10.23 15.72 2.10
C ARG A 77 9.02 14.90 1.68
N LEU A 78 7.89 15.56 1.44
CA LEU A 78 6.65 14.90 0.99
C LEU A 78 6.86 14.13 -0.32
N ASP A 79 7.54 14.72 -1.30
CA ASP A 79 7.75 14.09 -2.61
C ASP A 79 8.48 12.73 -2.54
N PRO A 80 9.66 12.59 -1.89
CA PRO A 80 10.33 11.30 -1.77
C PRO A 80 9.57 10.29 -0.90
N ILE A 81 8.85 10.72 0.15
CA ILE A 81 8.00 9.83 0.96
C ILE A 81 6.87 9.25 0.13
N PHE A 82 6.18 10.09 -0.62
CA PHE A 82 5.10 9.65 -1.51
C PHE A 82 5.63 8.74 -2.62
N ALA A 83 6.79 9.04 -3.19
CA ALA A 83 7.40 8.22 -4.23
C ALA A 83 7.81 6.84 -3.71
N ALA A 84 8.47 6.78 -2.55
CA ALA A 84 8.89 5.52 -1.95
C ALA A 84 7.70 4.65 -1.53
N LEU A 85 6.70 5.23 -0.86
CA LEU A 85 5.48 4.50 -0.47
C LEU A 85 4.73 3.97 -1.68
N SER A 86 4.66 4.75 -2.77
CA SER A 86 4.01 4.31 -4.00
C SER A 86 4.75 3.15 -4.66
N LEU A 87 6.08 3.23 -4.79
CA LEU A 87 6.91 2.14 -5.33
C LEU A 87 6.78 0.88 -4.47
N LEU A 88 6.82 1.03 -3.15
CA LEU A 88 6.65 -0.06 -2.20
C LEU A 88 5.26 -0.70 -2.33
N THR A 89 4.20 0.11 -2.41
CA THR A 89 2.82 -0.37 -2.59
C THR A 89 2.67 -1.15 -3.90
N ILE A 90 3.21 -0.64 -5.01
CA ILE A 90 3.18 -1.32 -6.31
C ILE A 90 3.96 -2.64 -6.24
N GLY A 91 5.15 -2.64 -5.63
CA GLY A 91 5.95 -3.85 -5.45
C GLY A 91 5.23 -4.93 -4.64
N LEU A 92 4.62 -4.54 -3.51
CA LEU A 92 3.83 -5.44 -2.68
C LEU A 92 2.59 -5.97 -3.42
N ALA A 93 1.87 -5.11 -4.15
CA ALA A 93 0.71 -5.50 -4.92
C ALA A 93 1.08 -6.49 -6.05
N CYS A 94 2.15 -6.23 -6.79
CA CYS A 94 2.68 -7.17 -7.79
C CYS A 94 3.04 -8.52 -7.17
N GLY A 95 3.71 -8.51 -6.01
CA GLY A 95 4.02 -9.73 -5.25
C GLY A 95 2.75 -10.48 -4.81
N ALA A 96 1.72 -9.76 -4.37
CA ALA A 96 0.46 -10.34 -3.94
C ALA A 96 -0.27 -11.02 -5.10
N VAL A 97 -0.33 -10.36 -6.27
CA VAL A 97 -0.89 -10.93 -7.51
C VAL A 97 -0.14 -12.18 -7.94
N TYR A 98 1.20 -12.13 -7.95
CA TYR A 98 2.03 -13.28 -8.31
C TYR A 98 1.79 -14.47 -7.37
N ARG A 99 1.74 -14.23 -6.05
CA ARG A 99 1.47 -15.26 -5.04
C ARG A 99 0.08 -15.86 -5.23
N LYS A 100 -0.93 -15.03 -5.52
CA LYS A 100 -2.31 -15.48 -5.78
C LYS A 100 -2.39 -16.32 -7.06
N PHE A 101 -1.64 -15.96 -8.10
CA PHE A 101 -1.56 -16.70 -9.36
C PHE A 101 -0.95 -18.10 -9.16
N ILE A 102 0.15 -18.21 -8.39
CA ILE A 102 0.76 -19.51 -8.07
C ILE A 102 -0.20 -20.40 -7.29
N ILE A 103 -0.87 -19.86 -6.25
CA ILE A 103 -1.82 -20.62 -5.43
C ILE A 103 -3.02 -21.09 -6.27
N PHE A 104 -3.50 -20.25 -7.19
CA PHE A 104 -4.59 -20.60 -8.10
C PHE A 104 -4.20 -21.73 -9.06
N LYS A 105 -2.99 -21.66 -9.65
CA LYS A 105 -2.46 -22.72 -10.53
C LYS A 105 -2.34 -24.06 -9.79
N LEU A 106 -1.89 -24.04 -8.53
CA LEU A 106 -1.80 -25.22 -7.67
C LEU A 106 -3.17 -25.83 -7.36
N LYS A 107 -4.18 -25.00 -7.04
CA LYS A 107 -5.56 -25.48 -6.81
C LYS A 107 -6.15 -26.18 -8.05
N ILE A 108 -5.90 -25.65 -9.25
CA ILE A 108 -6.38 -26.26 -10.50
C ILE A 108 -5.73 -27.63 -10.74
N HIS A 109 -4.41 -27.75 -10.56
CA HIS A 109 -3.71 -29.02 -10.76
C HIS A 109 -4.10 -30.07 -9.71
N ALA A 110 -4.44 -29.64 -8.49
CA ALA A 110 -4.93 -30.53 -7.44
C ALA A 110 -6.39 -30.96 -7.62
N ALA A 111 -7.23 -30.16 -8.31
CA ALA A 111 -8.62 -30.51 -8.61
C ALA A 111 -8.77 -31.37 -9.88
N ALA A 112 -7.73 -31.41 -10.72
CA ALA A 112 -7.68 -32.21 -11.94
C ALA A 112 -7.08 -33.62 -11.72
N ARG A 113 -6.77 -34.00 -10.48
CA ARG A 113 -6.26 -35.31 -10.06
C ARG A 113 -7.25 -35.93 -9.07
#